data_AF-T0ZCK3-F1
#
_entry.id   AF-T0ZCK3-F1
#
_cell.length_a   1.000
_cell.length_b   1.000
_cell.length_c   1.000
_cell.angle_alpha   90.00
_cell.angle_beta   90.00
_cell.angle_gamma   90.00
#
_symmetry.space_group_name_H-M   'P 1'
#
loop_
_entity.id
_entity.type
_entity.pdbx_description
1 polymer ?
#
loop_
_entity_poly.entity_id
_entity_poly.type
_entity_poly.pdbx_seq_one_letter_code
_entity_poly.pdbx_strand_id
1 'polypeptide(L)'
;KRLDNPHVPGGSLHDDLIGCYKIKLNKQGVRLIYRVEDNALIVMVMAVDRREESLVYRSALARLVDTVKTLANTAKTALAREAPARPVSRPSNRAKK
;
A
#
# COMPACT_ATOMS: atom_id res chain seq x y z
N LYS A 1 -21.98 9.48 -2.45
CA LYS A 1 -21.60 10.14 -3.74
C LYS A 1 -20.19 9.80 -4.23
N ARG A 2 -19.10 10.02 -3.47
CA ARG A 2 -17.74 9.67 -3.95
C ARG A 2 -17.42 8.18 -3.90
N LEU A 3 -18.12 7.42 -3.04
CA LEU A 3 -18.02 5.96 -3.02
C LEU A 3 -18.81 5.31 -4.16
N ASP A 4 -19.91 5.93 -4.60
CA ASP A 4 -20.77 5.39 -5.66
C ASP A 4 -20.12 5.51 -7.05
N ASN A 5 -19.35 6.58 -7.28
CA ASN A 5 -18.51 6.73 -8.46
C ASN A 5 -17.13 7.28 -8.06
N PRO A 6 -16.16 6.41 -7.76
CA PRO A 6 -14.86 6.82 -7.26
C PRO A 6 -13.94 7.38 -8.36
N HIS A 7 -14.17 7.05 -9.64
CA HIS A 7 -13.45 7.60 -10.78
C HIS A 7 -14.04 8.94 -11.22
N VAL A 8 -13.41 10.03 -10.79
CA VAL A 8 -13.87 11.39 -11.11
C VAL A 8 -12.83 12.10 -11.97
N PRO A 9 -13.10 12.33 -13.28
CA PRO A 9 -12.12 12.92 -14.20
C PRO A 9 -11.57 14.26 -13.74
N GLY A 10 -12.44 15.17 -13.27
CA GLY A 10 -12.03 16.49 -12.76
C GLY A 10 -11.24 16.45 -11.44
N GLY A 11 -11.15 15.27 -10.82
CA GLY A 11 -10.34 15.01 -9.63
C GLY A 11 -9.03 14.28 -9.92
N SER A 12 -8.78 13.86 -11.16
CA SER A 12 -7.59 13.08 -11.49
C SER A 12 -6.31 13.88 -11.21
N LEU A 13 -5.31 13.18 -10.71
CA LEU A 13 -3.95 13.67 -10.60
C LEU A 13 -3.11 13.18 -11.78
N HIS A 14 -1.99 13.86 -11.99
CA HIS A 14 -1.05 13.61 -13.08
C HIS A 14 0.35 13.33 -12.51
N ASP A 15 1.30 13.01 -13.40
CA ASP A 15 2.70 12.74 -13.09
C ASP A 15 2.87 11.58 -12.07
N ASP A 16 3.59 11.81 -10.98
CA ASP A 16 3.92 10.81 -9.95
C ASP A 16 2.70 10.24 -9.20
N LEU A 17 1.52 10.86 -9.36
CA LEU A 17 0.26 10.45 -8.74
C LEU A 17 -0.78 10.01 -9.77
N ILE A 18 -0.33 9.51 -10.92
CA ILE A 18 -1.21 8.96 -11.95
C ILE A 18 -2.12 7.85 -11.38
N GLY A 19 -3.40 7.87 -11.77
CA GLY A 19 -4.42 6.96 -11.24
C GLY A 19 -4.89 7.28 -9.81
N CYS A 20 -4.36 8.35 -9.19
CA CYS A 20 -4.91 8.90 -7.95
C CYS A 20 -5.87 10.05 -8.25
N TYR A 21 -6.78 10.27 -7.31
CA TYR A 21 -7.82 11.29 -7.37
C TYR A 21 -7.79 12.16 -6.11
N LYS A 22 -8.21 13.42 -6.24
CA LYS A 22 -8.32 14.37 -5.13
C LYS A 22 -9.77 14.66 -4.72
N ILE A 23 -10.00 14.75 -3.42
CA ILE A 23 -11.22 15.30 -2.82
C ILE A 23 -10.85 16.61 -2.12
N LYS A 24 -11.62 17.66 -2.42
CA LYS A 24 -11.53 18.96 -1.75
C LYS A 24 -12.55 18.99 -0.61
N LEU A 25 -12.08 18.87 0.62
CA LEU A 25 -12.91 18.98 1.82
C LEU A 25 -12.94 20.44 2.27
N ASN A 26 -13.82 21.22 1.64
CA ASN A 26 -13.87 22.68 1.82
C ASN A 26 -14.22 23.09 3.25
N LYS A 27 -15.19 22.42 3.89
CA LYS A 27 -15.62 22.73 5.26
C LYS A 27 -14.50 22.52 6.28
N GLN A 28 -13.64 21.53 6.06
CA GLN A 28 -12.52 21.21 6.96
C GLN A 28 -11.19 21.87 6.56
N GLY A 29 -11.11 22.56 5.41
CA GLY A 29 -9.84 23.15 4.94
C GLY A 29 -8.80 22.14 4.46
N VAL A 30 -9.22 20.90 4.14
CA VAL A 30 -8.34 19.75 3.88
C VAL A 30 -8.44 19.30 2.41
N ARG A 31 -7.39 18.65 1.92
CA ARG A 31 -7.37 17.87 0.68
C ARG A 31 -7.09 16.42 1.02
N LEU A 32 -7.73 15.51 0.31
CA LEU A 32 -7.50 14.07 0.43
C LEU A 32 -7.11 13.52 -0.93
N ILE A 33 -6.10 12.66 -0.95
CA ILE A 33 -5.68 11.90 -2.14
C ILE A 33 -6.03 10.44 -1.93
N TYR A 34 -6.71 9.85 -2.89
CA TYR A 34 -7.09 8.44 -2.88
C TYR A 34 -6.75 7.78 -4.21
N ARG A 35 -6.50 6.47 -4.17
CA ARG A 35 -6.38 5.59 -5.32
C ARG A 35 -7.55 4.62 -5.32
N VAL A 36 -8.00 4.22 -6.49
CA VAL A 36 -9.05 3.22 -6.67
C VAL A 36 -8.43 1.99 -7.30
N GLU A 37 -8.77 0.82 -6.78
CA GLU A 37 -8.40 -0.48 -7.33
C GLU A 37 -9.66 -1.20 -7.80
N ASP A 38 -9.91 -1.11 -9.12
CA ASP A 38 -11.12 -1.61 -9.77
C ASP A 38 -11.32 -3.12 -9.56
N ASN A 39 -10.23 -3.88 -9.54
CA ASN A 39 -10.27 -5.34 -9.43
C ASN A 39 -10.81 -5.82 -8.08
N ALA A 40 -10.64 -5.03 -7.02
CA ALA A 40 -11.01 -5.41 -5.66
C ALA A 40 -12.10 -4.52 -5.05
N LEU A 41 -12.60 -3.51 -5.79
CA LEU A 41 -13.50 -2.47 -5.29
C LEU A 41 -12.95 -1.76 -4.04
N ILE A 42 -11.63 -1.53 -4.01
CA ILE A 42 -10.93 -0.91 -2.88
C ILE A 42 -10.66 0.56 -3.18
N VAL A 43 -11.00 1.44 -2.23
CA VAL A 43 -10.59 2.85 -2.23
C VAL A 43 -9.53 3.04 -1.16
N MET A 44 -8.28 3.25 -1.59
CA MET A 44 -7.15 3.41 -0.69
C MET A 44 -6.82 4.89 -0.53
N VAL A 45 -6.83 5.38 0.71
CA VAL A 45 -6.47 6.77 1.02
C VAL A 45 -4.97 6.88 1.20
N MET A 46 -4.32 7.66 0.34
CA MET A 46 -2.87 7.83 0.35
C MET A 46 -2.45 8.90 1.37
N ALA A 47 -3.12 10.06 1.34
CA ALA A 47 -2.83 11.16 2.26
C ALA A 47 -4.05 12.04 2.50
N VAL A 48 -4.08 12.63 3.70
CA VAL A 48 -5.07 13.61 4.14
C VAL A 48 -4.28 14.74 4.81
N ASP A 49 -4.39 15.94 4.28
CA ASP A 49 -3.57 17.07 4.72
C ASP A 49 -4.22 18.42 4.40
N ARG A 50 -3.74 19.48 5.03
CA ARG A 50 -4.25 20.83 4.85
C ARG A 50 -4.02 21.33 3.42
N ARG A 51 -4.79 22.33 3.01
CA ARG A 51 -4.68 22.96 1.68
C ARG A 51 -3.37 23.71 1.43
N GLU A 52 -2.65 24.01 2.50
CA GLU A 52 -1.45 24.83 2.50
C GLU A 52 -0.27 24.14 1.82
N GLU A 53 0.56 24.93 1.13
CA GLU A 53 1.86 24.57 0.55
C GLU A 53 1.93 23.27 -0.28
N SER A 54 0.80 22.79 -0.80
CA SER A 54 0.78 21.50 -1.51
C SER A 54 1.24 20.32 -0.64
N LEU A 55 1.13 20.44 0.69
CA LEU A 55 1.57 19.42 1.66
C LEU A 55 0.96 18.05 1.37
N VAL A 56 -0.31 18.02 0.97
CA VAL A 56 -1.01 16.77 0.67
C VAL A 56 -0.30 15.92 -0.40
N TYR A 57 0.33 16.56 -1.39
CA TYR A 57 1.03 15.85 -2.47
C TYR A 57 2.36 15.31 -1.99
N ARG A 58 3.12 16.12 -1.25
CA ARG A 58 4.39 15.70 -0.62
C ARG A 58 4.16 14.55 0.35
N SER A 59 3.13 14.65 1.19
CA SER A 59 2.71 13.62 2.14
C SER A 59 2.29 12.34 1.42
N ALA A 60 1.56 12.42 0.31
CA ALA A 60 1.17 11.26 -0.49
C ALA A 60 2.40 10.54 -1.10
N LEU A 61 3.33 11.29 -1.68
CA LEU A 61 4.55 10.74 -2.27
C LEU A 61 5.45 10.11 -1.21
N ALA A 62 5.66 10.80 -0.08
CA ALA A 62 6.46 10.30 1.03
C ALA A 62 5.91 8.96 1.55
N ARG A 63 4.58 8.88 1.75
CA ARG A 63 3.92 7.65 2.19
C ARG A 63 4.01 6.56 1.14
N LEU A 64 3.84 6.86 -0.14
CA LEU A 64 3.98 5.87 -1.20
C LEU A 64 5.39 5.26 -1.19
N VAL A 65 6.43 6.09 -1.12
CA VAL A 65 7.82 5.64 -1.04
C VAL A 65 8.07 4.80 0.21
N ASP A 66 7.55 5.22 1.36
CA ASP A 66 7.70 4.48 2.62
C ASP A 66 6.97 3.13 2.58
N THR A 67 5.79 3.09 1.98
CA THR A 67 5.02 1.84 1.79
C THR A 67 5.78 0.87 0.89
N VAL A 68 6.38 1.35 -0.20
CA VAL A 68 7.20 0.50 -1.08
C VAL A 68 8.45 -0.02 -0.36
N LYS A 69 9.11 0.84 0.44
CA LYS A 69 10.28 0.45 1.24
C LYS A 69 9.93 -0.63 2.26
N THR A 70 8.83 -0.44 3.00
CA THR A 70 8.37 -1.42 3.99
C THR A 70 8.04 -2.75 3.32
N LEU A 71 7.30 -2.75 2.21
CA LEU A 71 7.00 -3.96 1.44
C LEU A 71 8.27 -4.66 0.93
N ALA A 72 9.24 -3.93 0.38
CA ALA A 72 10.50 -4.49 -0.09
C ALA A 72 11.31 -5.11 1.06
N ASN A 73 11.33 -4.46 2.23
CA ASN A 73 11.99 -4.99 3.41
C ASN A 73 11.27 -6.24 3.93
N THR A 74 9.93 -6.23 4.00
CA THR A 74 9.13 -7.38 4.40
C THR A 74 9.34 -8.57 3.45
N ALA A 75 9.38 -8.34 2.13
CA ALA A 75 9.65 -9.38 1.14
C ALA A 75 11.05 -9.99 1.30
N LYS A 76 12.07 -9.16 1.53
CA LYS A 76 13.44 -9.62 1.82
C LYS A 76 13.49 -10.45 3.11
N THR A 77 12.78 -10.04 4.15
CA THR A 77 12.71 -10.79 5.41
C THR A 77 11.92 -12.10 5.27
N ALA A 78 10.89 -12.13 4.42
CA ALA A 78 10.10 -13.33 4.16
C ALA A 78 10.91 -14.38 3.37
N LEU A 79 11.62 -13.98 2.29
CA LEU A 79 12.49 -14.89 1.54
C LEU A 79 13.66 -15.41 2.40
N ALA A 80 14.17 -14.63 3.35
CA ALA A 80 15.25 -15.07 4.24
C ALA A 80 14.82 -16.09 5.31
N ARG A 81 13.51 -16.29 5.52
CA ARG A 81 12.97 -17.28 6.47
C ARG A 81 12.71 -18.66 5.85
N GLU A 82 12.79 -18.79 4.53
CA GLU A 82 12.67 -20.06 3.81
C GLU A 82 14.07 -20.62 3.45
N ALA A 83 14.72 -21.29 4.41
CA ALA A 83 15.83 -22.21 4.15
C ALA A 83 15.84 -23.34 5.21
N PRO A 84 16.27 -24.56 4.85
CA PRO A 84 15.47 -25.77 5.02
C PRO A 84 15.54 -26.40 6.42
N ALA A 85 14.42 -27.00 6.83
CA ALA A 85 14.39 -27.94 7.95
C ALA A 85 15.50 -28.99 7.77
N ARG A 86 16.38 -29.08 8.76
CA ARG A 86 17.46 -30.09 8.87
C ARG A 86 16.94 -31.48 8.51
N PRO A 87 17.71 -32.34 7.81
CA PRO A 87 17.30 -33.71 7.59
C PRO A 87 17.25 -34.41 8.96
N VAL A 88 16.05 -34.85 9.34
CA VAL A 88 15.87 -35.67 10.54
C VAL A 88 16.54 -37.00 10.26
N SER A 89 17.70 -37.24 10.89
CA SER A 89 18.33 -38.56 10.91
C SER A 89 17.39 -39.56 11.59
N ARG A 90 16.94 -40.58 10.84
CA ARG A 90 16.21 -41.72 11.39
C ARG A 90 17.16 -42.58 12.23
N PRO A 91 16.87 -42.90 13.49
CA PRO A 91 17.60 -43.96 14.17
C PRO A 91 17.08 -45.31 13.67
N SER A 92 17.99 -46.10 13.08
CA SER A 92 17.78 -47.50 12.74
C SER A 92 17.71 -48.33 14.03
N ASN A 93 16.50 -48.64 14.50
CA ASN A 93 16.28 -49.69 15.49
C ASN A 93 15.77 -50.96 14.81
N ARG A 94 16.71 -51.83 14.41
CA ARG A 94 16.44 -53.24 14.13
C ARG A 94 16.75 -54.03 15.39
N ALA A 95 15.75 -54.15 16.27
CA ALA A 95 15.77 -55.06 17.41
C ALA A 95 14.88 -56.27 17.12
N LYS A 96 15.53 -57.44 17.06
CA LYS A 96 15.05 -58.79 17.41
C LYS A 96 13.71 -59.26 16.85
N LYS A 97 13.76 -60.16 15.86
CA LYS A 97 13.30 -61.55 16.00
C LYS A 97 13.97 -62.44 14.95
#